data_AF-A0A7X1ZMV1-F1
#
_entry.id   AF-A0A7X1ZMV1-F1
#
_cell.length_a   1.000
_cell.length_b   1.000
_cell.length_c   1.000
_cell.angle_alpha   90.00
_cell.angle_beta   90.00
_cell.angle_gamma   90.00
#
_symmetry.space_group_name_H-M   'P 1'
#
loop_
_entity.id
_entity.type
_entity.pdbx_description
1 polymer ?
#
loop_
_entity_poly.entity_id
_entity_poly.type
_entity_poly.pdbx_seq_one_letter_code
_entity_poly.pdbx_strand_id
1 'polypeptide(L)'
;MLKVKACVDLVRPLMDAFIKGEQEKVKDVARKIFKAEHDADMVKKEIRSRLPKSILLPVARGDILRFLKEQDNIADSAEDLAALLILRKTTVPEELREELKNFVDKV
;
A
#
# COMPACT_ATOMS: atom_id res chain seq x y z
N MET A 1 -9.10 -4.29 5.92
CA MET A 1 -8.56 -5.42 5.13
C MET A 1 -8.75 -5.25 3.62
N LEU A 2 -9.96 -5.20 3.06
CA LEU A 2 -10.14 -5.10 1.60
C LEU A 2 -9.49 -3.85 0.97
N LYS A 3 -9.53 -2.70 1.66
CA LYS A 3 -8.91 -1.46 1.18
C LYS A 3 -7.38 -1.49 1.21
N VAL A 4 -6.79 -2.07 2.26
CA VAL A 4 -5.33 -2.30 2.34
C VAL A 4 -4.88 -3.26 1.25
N LYS A 5 -5.63 -4.34 1.02
CA LYS A 5 -5.36 -5.27 -0.08
C LYS A 5 -5.38 -4.56 -1.44
N ALA A 6 -6.31 -3.63 -1.66
CA ALA A 6 -6.35 -2.85 -2.90
C ALA A 6 -5.08 -2.00 -3.11
N CYS A 7 -4.43 -1.53 -2.04
CA CYS A 7 -3.13 -0.83 -2.15
C CYS A 7 -2.04 -1.80 -2.61
N VAL A 8 -1.97 -2.98 -1.98
CA VAL A 8 -0.98 -4.02 -2.30
C VAL A 8 -1.18 -4.58 -3.71
N ASP A 9 -2.42 -4.83 -4.13
CA ASP A 9 -2.76 -5.34 -5.46
C ASP A 9 -2.29 -4.38 -6.58
N LEU A 10 -2.14 -3.08 -6.28
CA LEU A 10 -1.65 -2.06 -7.21
C LEU A 10 -0.12 -1.97 -7.27
N VAL A 11 0.62 -2.60 -6.35
CA VAL A 11 2.09 -2.63 -6.37
C VAL A 11 2.61 -3.35 -7.62
N ARG A 12 1.99 -4.48 -8.00
CA ARG A 12 2.39 -5.21 -9.21
C ARG A 12 2.28 -4.35 -10.49
N PRO A 13 1.13 -3.74 -10.82
CA PRO A 13 1.04 -2.91 -12.02
C PRO A 13 1.90 -1.64 -11.95
N LEU A 14 2.16 -1.10 -10.76
CA LEU A 14 3.10 0.01 -10.57
C LEU A 14 4.52 -0.39 -10.98
N MET A 15 4.99 -1.52 -10.45
CA MET A 15 6.33 -2.05 -10.72
C MET A 15 6.48 -2.49 -12.18
N ASP A 16 5.45 -3.09 -12.79
CA ASP A 16 5.45 -3.43 -14.20
C ASP A 16 5.63 -2.19 -15.09
N ALA A 17 4.93 -1.10 -14.77
CA ALA A 17 5.08 0.18 -15.48
C ALA A 17 6.48 0.77 -15.28
N PHE A 18 7.01 0.72 -14.06
CA PHE A 18 8.34 1.20 -13.72
C PHE A 18 9.45 0.44 -14.46
N ILE A 19 9.38 -0.89 -14.48
CA ILE A 19 10.34 -1.78 -15.16
C ILE A 19 10.34 -1.52 -16.67
N LYS A 20 9.18 -1.24 -17.27
CA LYS A 20 9.03 -0.89 -18.68
C LYS A 20 9.41 0.56 -19.01
N GLY A 21 9.68 1.40 -18.01
CA GLY A 21 9.95 2.82 -18.19
C GLY A 21 8.73 3.66 -18.58
N GLU A 22 7.51 3.17 -18.36
CA GLU A 22 6.24 3.81 -18.72
C GLU A 22 5.86 4.90 -17.68
N GLN A 23 6.60 6.01 -17.65
CA GLN A 23 6.50 7.04 -16.59
C GLN A 23 5.10 7.62 -16.37
N GLU A 24 4.33 7.88 -17.43
CA GLU A 24 2.96 8.38 -17.28
C GLU A 24 2.04 7.33 -16.64
N LYS A 25 2.25 6.06 -16.96
CA LYS A 25 1.50 4.96 -16.34
C LYS A 25 1.91 4.74 -14.89
N VAL A 26 3.19 4.92 -14.54
CA VAL A 26 3.63 4.95 -13.13
C VAL A 26 2.84 6.01 -12.36
N LYS A 27 2.73 7.23 -12.88
CA LYS A 27 1.93 8.30 -12.26
C LYS A 27 0.44 7.94 -12.16
N ASP A 28 -0.13 7.32 -13.19
CA ASP A 28 -1.53 6.90 -13.19
C ASP A 28 -1.82 5.84 -12.12
N VAL A 29 -0.95 4.82 -12.00
CA VAL A 29 -1.11 3.76 -11.00
C VAL A 29 -0.84 4.30 -9.60
N ALA A 30 0.18 5.14 -9.42
CA ALA A 30 0.47 5.79 -8.16
C ALA A 30 -0.70 6.63 -7.64
N ARG A 31 -1.38 7.39 -8.51
CA ARG A 31 -2.62 8.11 -8.15
C ARG A 31 -3.72 7.17 -7.64
N LYS A 32 -3.82 5.95 -8.17
CA LYS A 32 -4.76 4.94 -7.67
C LYS A 32 -4.35 4.41 -6.29
N ILE A 33 -3.05 4.24 -6.05
CA ILE A 33 -2.51 3.85 -4.75
C ILE A 33 -2.81 4.91 -3.69
N PHE A 34 -2.51 6.19 -3.95
CA PHE A 34 -2.81 7.29 -3.02
C PHE A 34 -4.30 7.35 -2.67
N LYS A 35 -5.18 7.12 -3.65
CA LYS A 35 -6.62 7.04 -3.39
C LYS A 35 -6.99 5.83 -2.52
N ALA A 36 -6.40 4.67 -2.77
CA ALA A 36 -6.67 3.46 -2.00
C ALA A 36 -6.17 3.54 -0.56
N GLU A 37 -5.00 4.17 -0.35
CA GLU A 37 -4.46 4.49 0.98
C GLU A 37 -5.43 5.42 1.72
N HIS A 38 -5.87 6.51 1.07
CA HIS A 38 -6.77 7.46 1.70
C HIS A 38 -8.07 6.81 2.17
N ASP A 39 -8.65 5.95 1.31
CA ASP A 39 -9.82 5.14 1.66
C ASP A 39 -9.53 4.19 2.85
N ALA A 40 -8.33 3.62 2.94
CA ALA A 40 -7.92 2.76 4.04
C ALA A 40 -7.76 3.53 5.36
N ASP A 41 -7.14 4.72 5.34
CA ASP A 41 -7.01 5.58 6.51
C ASP A 41 -8.37 6.09 7.01
N MET A 42 -9.31 6.38 6.11
CA MET A 42 -10.69 6.69 6.48
C MET A 42 -11.35 5.55 7.26
N VAL A 43 -11.20 4.31 6.80
CA VAL A 43 -11.72 3.12 7.52
C VAL A 43 -11.03 2.95 8.87
N LYS A 44 -9.71 3.18 8.96
CA LYS A 44 -8.96 3.16 10.23
C LYS A 44 -9.49 4.20 11.22
N LYS A 45 -9.75 5.42 10.76
CA LYS A 45 -10.35 6.49 11.58
C LYS A 45 -11.74 6.10 12.09
N GLU A 46 -12.57 5.50 11.23
CA GLU A 46 -13.91 5.01 11.59
C GLU A 46 -13.85 3.88 12.64
N ILE A 47 -12.95 2.91 12.48
CA ILE A 47 -12.76 1.84 13.46
C ILE A 47 -12.33 2.41 14.81
N ARG A 48 -11.36 3.34 14.83
CA ARG A 48 -10.89 3.98 16.06
C ARG A 48 -11.97 4.78 16.77
N SER A 49 -12.83 5.47 16.02
CA SER A 49 -13.91 6.30 16.61
C SER A 49 -15.03 5.46 17.21
N ARG A 50 -15.32 4.29 16.64
CA ARG A 50 -16.37 3.38 17.12
C ARG A 50 -15.91 2.40 18.20
N LEU A 51 -14.60 2.27 18.44
CA LEU A 51 -14.09 1.32 19.41
C LEU A 51 -14.39 1.80 20.86
N PRO A 52 -15.23 1.07 21.61
CA PRO A 52 -15.67 1.50 22.94
C PRO A 52 -14.51 1.55 23.93
N LYS A 53 -14.54 2.54 24.83
CA LYS A 53 -13.47 2.77 25.83
C LYS A 53 -13.68 2.00 27.13
N SER A 54 -14.91 1.62 27.46
CA SER A 54 -15.30 1.18 28.81
C SER A 54 -16.19 -0.07 28.86
N ILE A 55 -16.58 -0.66 27.73
CA ILE A 55 -17.40 -1.88 27.68
C ILE A 55 -16.49 -3.11 27.52
N LEU A 56 -16.89 -4.24 28.13
CA LEU A 56 -16.29 -5.56 27.94
C LEU A 56 -16.30 -5.93 26.45
N LEU A 57 -15.12 -5.94 25.84
CA LEU A 57 -14.90 -6.47 24.50
C LEU A 57 -14.49 -7.95 24.61
N PRO A 58 -14.89 -8.81 23.65
CA PRO A 58 -14.46 -10.21 23.61
C PRO A 58 -12.95 -10.38 23.35
N VAL A 59 -12.28 -9.30 22.92
CA VAL A 59 -10.83 -9.22 22.68
C VAL A 59 -10.27 -7.93 23.27
N ALA A 60 -8.98 -7.92 23.61
CA ALA A 60 -8.35 -6.73 24.15
C ALA A 60 -8.33 -5.59 23.12
N ARG A 61 -8.78 -4.39 23.54
CA ARG A 61 -8.75 -3.17 22.73
C ARG A 61 -7.36 -2.90 22.14
N GLY A 62 -6.31 -3.14 22.94
CA GLY A 62 -4.91 -2.95 22.52
C GLY A 62 -4.53 -3.84 21.32
N ASP A 63 -5.00 -5.09 21.30
CA ASP A 63 -4.72 -6.02 20.20
C ASP A 63 -5.41 -5.58 18.90
N ILE A 64 -6.66 -5.10 18.97
CA ILE A 64 -7.34 -4.52 17.80
C ILE A 64 -6.58 -3.32 17.26
N LEU A 65 -6.14 -2.40 18.15
CA LEU A 65 -5.42 -1.20 17.75
C LEU A 65 -4.05 -1.52 17.15
N ARG A 66 -3.35 -2.52 17.69
CA ARG A 66 -2.09 -3.03 17.13
C ARG A 66 -2.33 -3.62 15.74
N PHE A 67 -3.30 -4.51 15.59
CA PHE A 67 -3.65 -5.10 14.30
C PHE A 67 -4.04 -4.05 13.25
N LEU A 68 -4.79 -3.02 13.66
CA LEU A 68 -5.13 -1.91 12.79
C LEU A 68 -3.90 -1.10 12.38
N LYS A 69 -2.93 -0.92 13.28
CA LYS A 69 -1.67 -0.23 12.96
C LYS A 69 -0.79 -1.03 12.01
N GLU A 70 -0.73 -2.35 12.13
CA GLU A 70 0.03 -3.16 11.17
C GLU A 70 -0.59 -3.10 9.77
N GLN A 71 -1.92 -3.08 9.66
CA GLN A 71 -2.62 -2.89 8.38
C GLN A 71 -2.34 -1.51 7.75
N ASP A 72 -2.31 -0.46 8.56
CA ASP A 72 -1.95 0.90 8.17
C ASP A 72 -0.55 0.94 7.55
N ASN A 73 0.43 0.39 8.26
CA ASN A 73 1.83 0.35 7.82
C ASN A 73 2.00 -0.32 6.45
N ILE A 74 1.19 -1.33 6.13
CA ILE A 74 1.21 -2.01 4.82
C ILE A 74 0.73 -1.06 3.71
N ALA A 75 -0.35 -0.32 3.94
CA ALA A 75 -0.86 0.66 2.98
C ALA A 75 0.14 1.82 2.79
N ASP A 76 0.67 2.35 3.89
CA ASP A 76 1.70 3.40 3.90
C ASP A 76 2.92 2.97 3.07
N SER A 77 3.38 1.72 3.23
CA SER A 77 4.54 1.21 2.48
C SER A 77 4.30 1.17 0.96
N ALA A 78 3.06 0.86 0.52
CA ALA A 78 2.70 0.88 -0.89
C ALA A 78 2.63 2.31 -1.44
N GLU A 79 2.11 3.26 -0.65
CA GLU A 79 2.10 4.69 -0.97
C GLU A 79 3.53 5.26 -1.08
N ASP A 80 4.39 4.98 -0.10
CA ASP A 80 5.79 5.43 -0.10
C ASP A 80 6.56 4.93 -1.31
N LEU A 81 6.36 3.66 -1.70
CA LEU A 81 6.91 3.12 -2.94
C LEU A 81 6.43 3.90 -4.16
N ALA A 82 5.12 4.16 -4.27
CA ALA A 82 4.54 4.90 -5.38
C ALA A 82 5.09 6.34 -5.47
N ALA A 83 5.20 7.03 -4.33
CA ALA A 83 5.79 8.36 -4.24
C ALA A 83 7.26 8.35 -4.68
N LEU A 84 8.05 7.36 -4.20
CA LEU A 84 9.45 7.21 -4.55
C LEU A 84 9.67 7.05 -6.06
N LEU A 85 8.86 6.21 -6.72
CA LEU A 85 8.96 5.94 -8.15
C LEU A 85 8.51 7.11 -9.03
N ILE A 86 7.61 7.98 -8.54
CA ILE A 86 7.29 9.24 -9.23
C ILE A 86 8.46 10.24 -9.12
N LEU A 87 9.07 10.34 -7.94
CA LEU A 87 10.12 11.33 -7.67
C LEU A 87 11.42 11.00 -8.39
N ARG A 88 11.74 9.70 -8.52
CA ARG A 88 13.01 9.25 -9.11
C ARG A 88 12.88 8.97 -10.60
N LYS A 89 13.78 9.54 -11.39
CA LYS A 89 13.98 9.17 -12.81
C LYS A 89 14.91 7.95 -12.95
N THR A 90 14.71 6.93 -12.11
CA THR A 90 15.52 5.72 -12.15
C THR A 90 15.04 4.81 -13.28
N THR A 91 15.97 4.31 -14.09
CA THR A 91 15.71 3.26 -15.07
C THR A 91 16.20 1.93 -14.52
N VAL A 92 15.49 0.85 -14.83
CA VAL A 92 15.89 -0.51 -14.44
C VAL A 92 16.81 -1.07 -15.53
N PRO A 93 18.08 -1.41 -15.21
CA PRO A 93 18.96 -2.12 -16.14
C PRO A 93 18.32 -3.40 -16.64
N GLU A 94 18.51 -3.74 -17.93
CA GLU A 94 17.84 -4.88 -18.56
C GLU A 94 18.09 -6.19 -17.80
N GLU A 95 19.32 -6.39 -17.35
CA GLU A 95 19.79 -7.57 -16.60
C GLU A 95 19.02 -7.79 -15.28
N LEU A 96 18.48 -6.72 -14.67
CA LEU A 96 17.77 -6.79 -13.39
C LEU A 96 16.26 -6.88 -13.54
N ARG A 97 15.70 -6.74 -14.74
CA ARG A 97 14.24 -6.64 -14.93
C ARG A 97 13.52 -7.90 -14.50
N GLU A 98 14.02 -9.07 -14.90
CA GLU A 98 13.38 -10.35 -14.56
C GLU A 98 13.51 -10.67 -13.06
N GLU A 99 14.67 -10.41 -12.46
CA GLU A 99 14.86 -10.57 -11.01
C GLU A 99 13.90 -9.67 -10.23
N LEU A 100 13.73 -8.42 -10.66
CA LEU A 100 12.83 -7.48 -10.01
C LEU A 100 11.36 -7.88 -10.17
N LYS A 101 10.93 -8.37 -11.34
CA LYS A 101 9.58 -8.93 -11.52
C LYS A 101 9.33 -10.11 -10.59
N ASN A 102 10.26 -11.07 -10.55
CA ASN A 102 10.16 -12.26 -9.70
C ASN A 102 10.13 -11.90 -8.21
N PHE A 103 10.82 -10.83 -7.81
CA PHE A 103 10.76 -10.31 -6.45
C PHE A 103 9.37 -9.73 -6.13
N VAL A 104 8.80 -8.96 -7.05
CA VAL A 104 7.47 -8.34 -6.89
C VAL A 104 6.35 -9.39 -6.86
N ASP A 105 6.51 -10.54 -7.51
CA ASP A 105 5.54 -11.66 -7.45
C ASP A 105 5.40 -12.29 -6.05
N LYS A 106 6.30 -11.96 -5.11
CA LYS A 106 6.25 -12.45 -3.72
C LYS A 106 5.53 -11.50 -2.77
N VAL A 107 5.04 -10.36 -3.27
CA VAL A 107 4.33 -9.32 -2.51
C VAL A 107 2.83 -9.60 -2.47
#